data_AF-A0A9X9A3I1-F1
#
_entry.id   AF-A0A9X9A3I1-F1
#
_cell.length_a   1.000
_cell.length_b   1.000
_cell.length_c   1.000
_cell.angle_alpha   90.00
_cell.angle_beta   90.00
_cell.angle_gamma   90.00
#
_symmetry.space_group_name_H-M   'P 1'
#
loop_
_entity.id
_entity.type
_entity.pdbx_description
1 polymer ?
#
loop_
_entity_poly.entity_id
_entity_poly.type
_entity_poly.pdbx_seq_one_letter_code
_entity_poly.pdbx_strand_id
1 'polypeptide(L)' 'HQIKPIIDKVYSLEEAIRALSRMELGEQFGNIVLQMN' A
#
# COMPACT_ATOMS: atom_id res chain seq x y z
N HIS A 1 -12.75 18.20 -11.60
CA HIS A 1 -12.93 16.91 -10.90
C HIS A 1 -11.56 16.36 -10.55
N GLN A 2 -11.24 16.18 -9.26
CA GLN A 2 -9.98 15.56 -8.81
C GLN A 2 -10.28 14.14 -8.36
N ILE A 3 -9.55 13.16 -8.90
CA ILE A 3 -9.63 11.76 -8.44
C ILE A 3 -8.89 11.68 -7.11
N LYS A 4 -9.57 11.20 -6.07
CA LYS A 4 -8.95 10.95 -4.76
C LYS A 4 -8.54 9.49 -4.69
N PRO A 5 -7.26 9.16 -4.41
CA PRO A 5 -6.86 7.78 -4.22
C PRO A 5 -7.49 7.23 -2.94
N ILE A 6 -7.92 5.97 -2.99
CA ILE A 6 -8.33 5.22 -1.81
C ILE A 6 -7.09 4.51 -1.28
N ILE A 7 -6.63 4.89 -0.10
CA ILE A 7 -5.48 4.26 0.55
C ILE A 7 -5.99 3.06 1.36
N ASP A 8 -5.42 1.88 1.10
CA ASP A 8 -5.65 0.68 1.92
C ASP A 8 -4.81 0.77 3.19
N LYS A 9 -3.48 0.84 3.00
CA LYS A 9 -2.52 0.84 4.09
C LYS A 9 -1.22 1.52 3.70
N VAL A 10 -0.65 2.20 4.68
CA VAL A 10 0.70 2.77 4.63
C VAL A 10 1.65 1.83 5.37
N TYR A 11 2.79 1.54 4.77
CA TYR A 11 3.87 0.74 5.34
C TYR A 11 5.14 1.57 5.44
N SER A 12 5.97 1.31 6.44
CA SER A 12 7.34 1.80 6.42
C SER A 12 8.19 1.04 5.39
N LEU A 13 9.39 1.55 5.10
CA LEU A 13 10.30 0.87 4.19
C LEU A 13 10.73 -0.51 4.71
N GLU A 14 10.90 -0.67 6.03
CA GLU A 14 11.22 -1.95 6.66
C GLU A 14 10.12 -3.01 6.45
N GLU A 15 8.88 -2.56 6.24
CA GLU A 15 7.74 -3.45 6.00
C GLU A 15 7.47 -3.70 4.50
N ALA A 16 8.33 -3.24 3.59
CA ALA A 16 8.09 -3.31 2.14
C ALA A 16 7.86 -4.74 1.62
N ILE A 17 8.53 -5.75 2.20
CA ILE A 17 8.32 -7.16 1.82
C ILE A 17 6.91 -7.63 2.18
N ARG A 18 6.38 -7.17 3.31
CA ARG A 18 5.00 -7.48 3.73
C ARG A 18 3.98 -6.79 2.84
N ALA A 19 4.27 -5.56 2.43
CA ALA A 19 3.46 -4.80 1.48
C ALA A 19 3.36 -5.53 0.13
N LEU A 20 4.50 -6.02 -0.40
CA LEU A 20 4.56 -6.81 -1.63
C LEU A 20 3.74 -8.10 -1.54
N SER A 21 3.93 -8.88 -0.47
CA SER A 21 3.21 -10.15 -0.31
C SER A 21 1.68 -9.98 -0.31
N ARG A 22 1.14 -8.95 0.35
CA ARG A 22 -0.31 -8.65 0.30
C ARG A 22 -0.79 -8.25 -1.09
N MET A 23 0.04 -7.53 -1.84
CA MET A 23 -0.26 -7.14 -3.22
C MET A 23 -0.36 -8.37 -4.13
N GLU A 24 0.59 -9.31 -4.00
CA GLU A 24 0.62 -10.56 -4.79
C GLU A 24 -0.54 -11.49 -4.45
N LEU A 25 -0.95 -11.55 -3.19
CA LEU A 25 -2.10 -12.33 -2.74
C LEU A 25 -3.46 -11.67 -3.10
N GLY A 26 -3.46 -10.44 -3.60
CA GLY A 26 -4.68 -9.69 -3.91
C GLY A 26 -5.48 -9.25 -2.68
N GLU A 27 -4.84 -9.18 -1.51
CA GLU A 27 -5.48 -8.82 -0.23
C GLU A 27 -5.64 -7.31 -0.02
N GLN A 28 -5.46 -6.51 -1.09
CA GLN A 28 -5.63 -5.06 -1.04
C GLN A 28 -7.00 -4.63 -1.58
N PHE A 29 -7.68 -3.73 -0.87
CA PHE A 29 -8.90 -3.08 -1.32
C PHE A 29 -8.62 -1.77 -2.07
N GLY A 30 -7.50 -1.13 -1.77
CA GLY A 30 -7.06 0.14 -2.35
C GLY A 30 -5.53 0.20 -2.49
N ASN A 31 -4.99 1.41 -2.64
CA ASN A 31 -3.57 1.58 -2.86
C ASN A 31 -2.76 1.30 -1.59
N ILE A 32 -1.75 0.43 -1.73
CA ILE A 32 -0.67 0.28 -0.75
C ILE A 32 0.34 1.41 -0.95
N VAL A 33 0.75 2.06 0.14
CA VAL A 33 1.70 3.18 0.12
C VAL A 33 2.93 2.82 0.94
N LEU A 34 4.11 3.11 0.39
CA LEU A 34 5.38 3.05 1.13
C LEU A 34 5.75 4.45 1.60
N GLN A 35 5.97 4.61 2.90
CA GLN A 35 6.43 5.84 3.51
C GLN A 35 7.94 5.75 3.78
N MET A 36 8.68 6.72 3.25
CA MET A 36 10.08 6.96 3.57
C MET A 36 10.15 8.22 4.42
N ASN A 37 10.68 8.11 5.64
CA ASN A 37 10.98 9.25 6.50
C ASN A 37 12.37 9.81 6.18
#